data_AF-A0A1W0X7N5-F1
#
_entry.id   AF-A0A1W0X7N5-F1
#
_cell.length_a   1.000
_cell.length_b   1.000
_cell.length_c   1.000
_cell.angle_alpha   90.00
_cell.angle_beta   90.00
_cell.angle_gamma   90.00
#
_symmetry.space_group_name_H-M   'P 1'
#
loop_
_entity.id
_entity.type
_entity.pdbx_description
1 polymer ?
#
loop_
_entity_poly.entity_id
_entity_poly.type
_entity_poly.pdbx_seq_one_letter_code
_entity_poly.pdbx_strand_id
1 'polypeptide(L)' 'MPYRGAHPPKGSGFHRYVFMVFKQAGQIELTKELQAKFLLETNRPKFEIRNFAAEHNFSPRPVAGNFYRAQNTDS' A
#
# COMPACT_ATOMS: atom_id res chain seq x y z
N MET A 1 3.65 4.80 -8.36
CA MET A 1 3.39 5.63 -7.16
C MET A 1 4.69 5.83 -6.43
N PRO A 2 5.16 7.07 -6.24
CA PRO A 2 6.39 7.31 -5.48
C PRO A 2 6.18 6.93 -4.01
N TYR A 3 7.23 6.38 -3.40
CA TYR A 3 7.28 6.08 -1.97
C TYR A 3 7.04 7.37 -1.16
N ARG A 4 6.27 7.28 -0.07
CA ARG A 4 6.21 8.31 0.98
C ARG A 4 6.32 7.63 2.33
N GLY A 5 7.13 8.21 3.20
CA GLY A 5 7.35 7.73 4.56
C GLY A 5 6.11 7.84 5.44
N ALA A 6 6.22 7.32 6.66
CA ALA A 6 5.18 7.44 7.67
C ALA A 6 4.90 8.90 8.02
N HIS A 7 3.61 9.28 7.98
CA HIS A 7 3.13 10.59 8.41
C HIS A 7 1.81 10.43 9.19
N PRO A 8 1.83 9.75 10.36
CA PRO A 8 0.63 9.60 11.19
C PRO A 8 0.18 10.96 11.72
N PRO A 9 -1.13 11.24 11.81
CA PRO A 9 -1.64 12.45 12.43
C PRO A 9 -1.12 12.67 13.85
N LYS A 10 -0.93 13.93 14.28
CA LYS A 10 -0.55 14.26 15.66
C LYS A 10 -1.62 13.72 16.62
N GLY A 11 -1.20 13.02 17.66
CA GLY A 11 -2.10 12.49 18.70
C GLY A 11 -2.95 11.26 18.31
N SER A 12 -2.81 10.70 17.10
CA SER A 12 -3.54 9.48 16.71
C SER A 12 -2.90 8.17 17.21
N GLY A 13 -1.80 8.27 17.95
CA GLY A 13 -1.05 7.12 18.48
C GLY A 13 -0.30 6.36 17.39
N PHE A 14 -0.02 5.07 17.65
CA PHE A 14 0.75 4.23 16.74
C PHE A 14 -0.07 3.74 15.54
N HIS A 15 0.37 4.12 14.35
CA HIS A 15 -0.07 3.54 13.09
C HIS A 15 0.82 2.36 12.69
N ARG A 16 0.22 1.32 12.09
CA ARG A 16 0.94 0.18 11.53
C ARG A 16 1.22 0.41 10.05
N TYR A 17 2.47 0.32 9.66
CA TYR A 17 2.91 0.40 8.27
C TYR A 17 3.33 -0.99 7.84
N VAL A 18 2.55 -1.60 6.95
CA VAL A 18 2.67 -3.01 6.58
C VAL A 18 3.22 -3.13 5.17
N PHE A 19 4.31 -3.87 5.03
CA PHE A 19 4.85 -4.30 3.75
C PHE A 19 4.39 -5.72 3.46
N MET A 20 3.84 -5.93 2.27
CA MET A 20 3.44 -7.25 1.80
C MET A 20 4.02 -7.48 0.41
N VAL A 21 4.54 -8.68 0.18
CA VAL A 21 5.04 -9.11 -1.13
C VAL A 21 4.13 -10.24 -1.60
N PHE A 22 3.59 -10.10 -2.79
CA PHE A 22 2.74 -11.10 -3.43
C PHE A 22 3.44 -11.68 -4.65
N LYS A 23 3.22 -12.97 -4.93
CA LYS A 23 3.70 -13.57 -6.17
C LYS A 23 2.72 -13.22 -7.30
N GLN A 24 3.22 -12.62 -8.37
CA GLN A 24 2.45 -12.37 -9.58
C GLN A 24 2.32 -13.67 -10.39
N ALA A 25 1.14 -13.94 -10.96
CA ALA A 25 0.94 -15.06 -11.88
C ALA A 25 1.56 -14.81 -13.27
N GLY A 26 1.76 -13.54 -13.63
CA GLY A 26 2.36 -13.08 -14.89
C GLY A 26 2.65 -11.59 -14.86
N GLN A 27 3.06 -11.03 -16.00
CA GLN A 27 3.27 -9.59 -16.13
C GLN A 27 1.93 -8.85 -15.99
N ILE A 28 1.92 -7.77 -15.21
CA ILE A 28 0.77 -6.86 -15.13
C ILE A 28 0.99 -5.75 -16.13
N GLU A 29 -0.05 -5.43 -16.89
CA GLU A 29 -0.06 -4.23 -17.70
C GLU A 29 -0.33 -2.99 -16.83
N LEU A 30 0.57 -2.01 -16.92
CA LEU A 30 0.37 -0.69 -16.31
C LEU A 30 -0.63 0.10 -17.15
N THR A 31 -1.91 -0.19 -16.99
CA THR A 31 -2.99 0.52 -17.69
C THR A 31 -3.00 2.01 -17.33
N LYS A 32 -3.64 2.84 -18.16
CA LYS A 32 -3.75 4.29 -17.91
C LYS A 32 -4.48 4.57 -16.58
N GLU A 33 -5.46 3.74 -16.24
CA GLU A 33 -6.21 3.81 -14.99
C GLU A 33 -5.31 3.49 -13.80
N LEU A 34 -4.49 2.44 -13.90
CA LEU A 34 -3.52 2.07 -12.87
C LEU A 34 -2.48 3.18 -12.66
N GLN A 35 -1.98 3.75 -13.76
CA GLN A 35 -1.06 4.88 -13.73
C GLN A 35 -1.71 6.10 -13.07
N ALA A 36 -2.93 6.47 -13.45
CA ALA A 36 -3.66 7.59 -12.85
C ALA A 36 -3.91 7.38 -11.34
N LYS A 37 -4.28 6.16 -10.93
CA LYS A 37 -4.47 5.79 -9.52
C LYS A 37 -3.17 5.94 -8.70
N PHE A 38 -2.02 5.68 -9.32
CA PHE A 38 -0.72 5.70 -8.65
C PHE A 38 0.06 7.01 -8.77
N LEU A 39 -0.26 7.87 -9.73
CA LEU A 39 0.41 9.16 -9.94
C LEU A 39 -0.25 10.30 -9.16
N LEU A 40 -1.57 10.22 -8.92
CA LEU A 40 -2.32 11.28 -8.24
C LEU A 40 -2.28 11.12 -6.73
N GLU A 41 -1.88 12.18 -6.03
CA GLU A 41 -1.74 12.17 -4.56
C GLU A 41 -3.07 11.96 -3.82
N THR A 42 -4.17 12.42 -4.41
CA THR A 42 -5.52 12.37 -3.85
C THR A 42 -6.08 10.94 -3.80
N ASN A 43 -5.47 9.99 -4.51
CA ASN A 43 -5.97 8.62 -4.65
C ASN A 43 -5.36 7.61 -3.64
N ARG A 44 -4.60 8.07 -2.65
CA ARG A 44 -4.06 7.20 -1.57
C ARG A 44 -5.12 6.63 -0.61
N PRO A 45 -6.15 7.38 -0.18
CA PRO A 45 -7.09 6.88 0.82
C PRO A 45 -7.83 5.64 0.33
N LYS A 46 -8.16 4.74 1.27
CA LYS A 46 -8.98 3.53 1.02
C LYS A 46 -8.37 2.52 0.03
N PHE A 47 -7.04 2.49 -0.11
CA PHE A 47 -6.39 1.39 -0.83
C PHE A 47 -6.53 0.07 -0.08
N GLU A 48 -7.14 -0.93 -0.71
CA GLU A 48 -7.33 -2.27 -0.16
C GLU A 48 -6.43 -3.28 -0.89
N ILE A 49 -5.33 -3.68 -0.24
CA ILE A 49 -4.32 -4.56 -0.84
C ILE A 49 -4.87 -5.94 -1.22
N ARG A 50 -5.87 -6.45 -0.49
CA ARG A 50 -6.49 -7.75 -0.77
C ARG A 50 -7.29 -7.73 -2.06
N ASN A 51 -8.08 -6.68 -2.28
CA ASN A 51 -8.86 -6.52 -3.52
C ASN A 51 -7.90 -6.29 -4.69
N PHE A 52 -6.88 -5.45 -4.50
CA PHE A 52 -5.85 -5.25 -5.54
C PHE A 52 -5.16 -6.57 -5.93
N ALA A 53 -4.79 -7.41 -4.95
CA ALA A 53 -4.20 -8.71 -5.21
C ALA A 53 -5.16 -9.66 -5.98
N ALA A 54 -6.45 -9.64 -5.63
CA ALA A 54 -7.47 -10.44 -6.31
C ALA A 54 -7.73 -9.95 -7.75
N GLU A 55 -7.90 -8.64 -7.95
CA GLU A 55 -8.12 -7.99 -9.26
C GLU A 55 -7.00 -8.27 -10.26
N HIS A 56 -5.76 -8.46 -9.77
CA HIS A 56 -4.58 -8.68 -10.60
C HIS A 56 -4.05 -10.12 -10.57
N ASN A 57 -4.85 -11.09 -10.10
CA ASN A 57 -4.49 -12.52 -10.07
C ASN A 57 -3.15 -12.81 -9.37
N PHE A 58 -2.91 -12.14 -8.24
CA PHE A 58 -1.77 -12.46 -7.39
C PHE A 58 -2.04 -13.70 -6.54
N SER A 59 -0.99 -14.22 -5.91
CA SER A 59 -1.16 -15.27 -4.91
C SER A 59 -2.16 -14.85 -3.83
N PRO A 60 -3.11 -15.71 -3.42
CA PRO A 60 -4.10 -15.38 -2.39
C PRO A 60 -3.48 -15.03 -1.02
N ARG A 61 -2.26 -15.52 -0.78
CA ARG A 61 -1.45 -15.21 0.40
C ARG A 61 -0.17 -14.49 -0.01
N PRO A 62 0.30 -13.50 0.76
CA PRO A 62 1.60 -12.90 0.52
C PRO A 62 2.70 -13.93 0.74
N VAL A 63 3.76 -13.88 -0.08
CA VAL A 63 4.95 -14.73 0.05
C VAL A 63 5.92 -14.21 1.12
N ALA A 64 5.85 -12.92 1.43
CA ALA A 64 6.60 -12.31 2.53
C ALA A 64 5.82 -11.10 3.07
N GLY A 65 6.11 -10.74 4.31
CA GLY A 65 5.56 -9.54 4.92
C GLY A 65 6.40 -9.08 6.09
N ASN A 66 6.38 -7.78 6.34
CA ASN A 66 6.97 -7.16 7.51
C ASN A 66 6.17 -5.91 7.89
N PHE A 67 6.33 -5.41 9.10
CA PHE A 67 5.69 -4.17 9.49
C PHE A 67 6.51 -3.43 10.54
N TYR A 68 6.28 -2.13 10.63
CA TYR A 68 6.71 -1.32 11.76
C TYR A 68 5.56 -0.45 12.26
N ARG A 69 5.76 0.16 13.43
CA ARG A 69 4.82 1.13 14.00
C ARG A 69 5.49 2.48 14.08
N ALA A 70 4.75 3.54 13.76
CA ALA A 70 5.19 4.91 13.95
C ALA A 70 4.05 5.75 14.53
N GLN A 71 4.41 6.74 15.32
CA GLN A 71 3.48 7.71 15.88
C GLN A 71 4.12 9.10 15.78
N ASN A 72 3.28 10.13 15.68
CA ASN A 72 3.73 11.51 15.77
C ASN A 72 3.56 11.96 17.23
N THR A 73 4.68 11.98 17.95
CA THR A 73 4.77 12.26 19.40
C THR A 73 5.06 13.72 19.74
N ASP A 74 5.22 14.59 18.74
CA ASP A 74 5.71 15.94 19.02
C ASP A 74 4.77 16.65 19.98
N SER A 75 5.34 17.03 21.14
CA SER A 75 4.74 17.86 22.19
C SER A 75 4.47 19.24 21.63
#